data_AF-A0A522QBR0-F1
#
_entry.id   AF-A0A522QBR0-F1
#
_cell.length_a   1.000
_cell.length_b   1.000
_cell.length_c   1.000
_cell.angle_alpha   90.00
_cell.angle_beta   90.00
_cell.angle_gamma   90.00
#
_symmetry.space_group_name_H-M   'P 1'
#
loop_
_entity.id
_entity.type
_entity.pdbx_description
1 polymer ?
#
loop_
_entity_poly.entity_id
_entity_poly.type
_entity_poly.pdbx_seq_one_letter_code
_entity_poly.pdbx_strand_id
1 'polypeptide(L)'
;MSQPSQDPMLAEWAHALVERRLRDFELRRAAALEQPHDVEALHDVRTRARRLRAALEDLRELVPEAEEWLSALKRLNRYTGAARDNDVLMARADAYVQTVRGPARACFDRVAHRLRNRRKRLGERASKAIAQCVLAEDRGEA
;
A
#
# COMPACT_ATOMS: atom_id res chain seq x y z
N MET A 1 20.71 -0.36 -24.89
CA MET A 1 19.48 -1.01 -24.40
C MET A 1 19.69 -2.49 -24.59
N SER A 2 20.12 -3.17 -23.52
CA SER A 2 20.43 -4.61 -23.58
C SER A 2 19.13 -5.36 -23.81
N GLN A 3 19.12 -6.28 -24.77
CA GLN A 3 17.98 -7.18 -24.99
C GLN A 3 17.66 -7.90 -23.66
N PRO A 4 16.37 -8.04 -23.28
CA PRO A 4 16.01 -8.94 -22.19
C PRO A 4 16.59 -10.30 -22.52
N SER A 5 17.44 -10.83 -21.65
CA SER A 5 18.03 -12.15 -21.85
C SER A 5 16.89 -13.14 -22.02
N GLN A 6 16.81 -13.79 -23.18
CA GLN A 6 15.88 -14.90 -23.43
C GLN A 6 16.26 -16.16 -22.64
N ASP A 7 16.93 -16.00 -21.50
CA ASP A 7 17.34 -17.06 -20.61
C ASP A 7 16.10 -17.59 -19.88
N PRO A 8 15.69 -18.85 -20.15
CA PRO A 8 14.53 -19.44 -19.50
C PRO A 8 14.65 -19.48 -17.98
N MET A 9 15.87 -19.64 -17.43
CA MET A 9 16.08 -19.67 -15.98
C MET A 9 15.83 -18.30 -15.35
N LEU A 10 16.19 -17.21 -16.03
CA LEU A 10 15.92 -15.87 -15.52
C LEU A 10 14.42 -15.56 -15.52
N ALA A 11 13.72 -15.93 -16.59
CA ALA A 11 12.28 -15.76 -16.67
C ALA A 11 11.56 -16.57 -15.58
N GLU A 12 11.92 -17.84 -15.40
CA GLU A 12 11.36 -18.70 -14.35
C GLU A 12 11.58 -18.12 -12.95
N TRP A 13 12.81 -17.66 -12.66
CA TRP A 13 13.12 -16.99 -11.39
C TRP A 13 12.31 -15.70 -11.19
N ALA A 14 12.18 -14.87 -12.22
CA ALA A 14 11.43 -13.62 -12.18
C ALA A 14 9.95 -13.87 -11.86
N HIS A 15 9.34 -14.83 -12.55
CA HIS A 15 7.97 -15.27 -12.29
C HIS A 15 7.82 -15.80 -10.86
N ALA A 16 8.70 -16.70 -10.42
CA ALA A 16 8.64 -17.26 -9.06
C ALA A 16 8.78 -16.19 -7.96
N LEU A 17 9.65 -15.19 -8.16
CA LEU A 17 9.78 -14.06 -7.25
C LEU A 17 8.49 -13.23 -7.20
N VAL A 18 7.95 -12.86 -8.36
CA VAL A 18 6.75 -12.04 -8.44
C VAL A 18 5.55 -12.76 -7.85
N GLU A 19 5.36 -14.04 -8.15
CA GLU A 19 4.31 -14.86 -7.56
C GLU A 19 4.41 -14.92 -6.03
N ARG A 20 5.62 -15.11 -5.49
CA ARG A 20 5.83 -15.10 -4.03
C ARG A 20 5.40 -13.76 -3.43
N ARG A 21 5.74 -12.65 -4.08
CA ARG A 21 5.35 -11.30 -3.63
C ARG A 21 3.86 -11.03 -3.78
N LEU A 22 3.23 -11.59 -4.81
CA LEU A 22 1.79 -11.54 -5.01
C LEU A 22 1.06 -12.31 -3.91
N ARG A 23 1.47 -13.54 -3.60
CA ARG A 23 0.91 -14.33 -2.49
C ARG A 23 1.03 -13.60 -1.14
N ASP A 24 2.21 -13.04 -0.86
CA ASP A 24 2.44 -12.21 0.33
C ASP A 24 1.48 -11.00 0.40
N PHE A 25 1.24 -10.35 -0.75
CA PHE A 25 0.33 -9.22 -0.86
C PHE A 25 -1.13 -9.64 -0.64
N GLU A 26 -1.59 -10.70 -1.31
CA GLU A 26 -2.96 -11.18 -1.21
C GLU A 26 -3.30 -11.65 0.20
N LEU A 27 -2.37 -12.34 0.88
CA LEU A 27 -2.55 -12.73 2.27
C LEU A 27 -2.81 -11.53 3.19
N ARG A 28 -2.03 -10.45 3.03
CA ARG A 28 -2.21 -9.24 3.84
C ARG A 28 -3.43 -8.45 3.40
N ARG A 29 -3.76 -8.46 2.10
CA ARG A 29 -4.98 -7.85 1.57
C ARG A 29 -6.21 -8.49 2.19
N ALA A 30 -6.29 -9.82 2.22
CA ALA A 30 -7.37 -10.55 2.87
C ALA A 30 -7.52 -10.16 4.35
N ALA A 31 -6.42 -10.18 5.12
CA ALA A 31 -6.43 -9.76 6.52
C ALA A 31 -6.93 -8.32 6.73
N ALA A 32 -6.55 -7.39 5.86
CA ALA A 32 -7.03 -6.00 5.93
C ALA A 32 -8.49 -5.82 5.52
N LEU A 33 -9.08 -6.76 4.77
CA LEU A 33 -10.50 -6.77 4.45
C LEU A 33 -11.34 -7.30 5.61
N GLU A 34 -10.81 -8.22 6.41
CA GLU A 34 -11.44 -8.70 7.65
C GLU A 34 -11.40 -7.65 8.76
N GLN A 35 -10.36 -6.81 8.77
CA GLN A 35 -10.19 -5.74 9.76
C GLN A 35 -10.07 -4.35 9.08
N PRO A 36 -11.16 -3.85 8.47
CA PRO A 36 -11.13 -2.53 7.86
C PRO A 36 -10.78 -1.46 8.90
N HIS A 37 -9.94 -0.51 8.50
CA HIS A 37 -9.48 0.62 9.34
C HIS A 37 -8.45 0.29 10.42
N ASP A 38 -8.04 -0.97 10.58
CA ASP A 38 -6.92 -1.30 11.43
C ASP A 38 -5.60 -0.74 10.87
N VAL A 39 -4.80 -0.08 11.71
CA VAL A 39 -3.59 0.62 11.26
C VAL A 39 -2.52 -0.37 10.83
N GLU A 40 -2.36 -1.46 11.57
CA GLU A 40 -1.33 -2.45 11.31
C GLU A 40 -1.67 -3.25 10.04
N ALA A 41 -2.92 -3.65 9.87
CA ALA A 41 -3.40 -4.31 8.67
C ALA A 41 -3.23 -3.43 7.41
N LEU A 42 -3.60 -2.14 7.48
CA LEU A 42 -3.39 -1.19 6.39
C LEU A 42 -1.88 -0.97 6.10
N HIS A 43 -1.05 -0.92 7.15
CA HIS A 43 0.40 -0.78 7.03
C HIS A 43 1.05 -1.99 6.36
N ASP A 44 0.62 -3.19 6.74
CA ASP A 44 1.10 -4.45 6.18
C ASP A 44 0.81 -4.57 4.69
N VAL A 45 -0.44 -4.31 4.27
CA VAL A 45 -0.81 -4.31 2.85
C VAL A 45 0.03 -3.33 2.07
N ARG A 46 0.20 -2.10 2.58
CA ARG A 46 1.03 -1.08 1.93
C ARG A 46 2.47 -1.55 1.77
N THR A 47 3.04 -2.20 2.79
CA THR A 47 4.41 -2.70 2.74
C THR A 47 4.58 -3.80 1.69
N ARG A 48 3.63 -4.75 1.60
CA ARG A 48 3.65 -5.81 0.58
C ARG A 48 3.40 -5.26 -0.83
N ALA A 49 2.45 -4.36 -1.00
CA ALA A 49 2.19 -3.67 -2.26
C ALA A 49 3.44 -2.93 -2.78
N ARG A 50 4.17 -2.23 -1.91
CA ARG A 50 5.44 -1.57 -2.28
C ARG A 50 6.50 -2.56 -2.75
N ARG A 51 6.64 -3.69 -2.04
CA ARG A 51 7.62 -4.73 -2.38
C ARG A 51 7.28 -5.46 -3.68
N LEU A 52 6.00 -5.70 -3.94
CA LEU A 52 5.52 -6.26 -5.21
C LEU A 52 5.74 -5.27 -6.36
N ARG A 53 5.37 -4.01 -6.16
CA ARG A 53 5.59 -2.94 -7.15
C ARG A 53 7.07 -2.82 -7.55
N ALA A 54 7.99 -2.79 -6.58
CA ALA A 54 9.42 -2.72 -6.87
C ALA A 54 9.90 -3.91 -7.71
N ALA A 55 9.47 -5.13 -7.35
CA ALA A 55 9.81 -6.32 -8.14
C ALA A 55 9.27 -6.24 -9.57
N LEU A 56 8.04 -5.77 -9.75
CA LEU A 56 7.44 -5.58 -11.08
C LEU A 56 8.11 -4.46 -11.88
N GLU A 57 8.55 -3.36 -11.24
CA GLU A 57 9.29 -2.29 -11.91
C GLU A 57 10.63 -2.81 -12.47
N ASP A 58 11.32 -3.67 -11.70
CA ASP A 58 12.60 -4.26 -12.10
C ASP A 58 12.44 -5.38 -13.15
N LEU A 59 11.33 -6.12 -13.11
CA LEU A 59 11.11 -7.34 -13.90
C LEU A 59 10.03 -7.21 -14.98
N ARG A 60 9.58 -5.98 -15.28
CA ARG A 60 8.45 -5.74 -16.21
C ARG A 60 8.64 -6.34 -17.61
N GLU A 61 9.89 -6.51 -18.06
CA GLU A 61 10.18 -7.10 -19.38
C GLU A 61 10.03 -8.63 -19.38
N LEU A 62 10.00 -9.25 -18.20
CA LEU A 62 9.93 -10.69 -17.99
C LEU A 62 8.55 -11.14 -17.46
N VAL A 63 7.65 -10.21 -17.12
CA VAL A 63 6.34 -10.50 -16.54
C VAL A 63 5.25 -9.81 -17.36
N PRO A 64 4.46 -10.56 -18.16
CA PRO A 64 3.47 -10.00 -19.07
C PRO A 64 2.44 -9.09 -18.39
N GLU A 65 2.00 -9.43 -17.18
CA GLU A 65 0.99 -8.69 -16.41
C GLU A 65 1.54 -7.44 -15.71
N ALA A 66 2.85 -7.18 -15.79
CA ALA A 66 3.50 -6.18 -14.95
C ALA A 66 2.89 -4.77 -15.12
N GLU A 67 2.65 -4.31 -16.35
CA GLU A 67 2.12 -2.96 -16.58
C GLU A 67 0.70 -2.78 -16.00
N GLU A 68 -0.15 -3.79 -16.15
CA GLU A 68 -1.50 -3.80 -15.58
C GLU A 68 -1.44 -3.76 -14.04
N TRP A 69 -0.65 -4.65 -13.44
CA TRP A 69 -0.52 -4.73 -11.99
C TRP A 69 0.14 -3.48 -11.40
N LEU A 70 1.12 -2.91 -12.09
CA LEU A 70 1.75 -1.64 -11.70
C LEU A 70 0.75 -0.49 -11.70
N SER A 71 -0.20 -0.46 -12.63
CA SER A 71 -1.27 0.54 -12.67
C SER A 71 -2.22 0.38 -11.48
N ALA A 72 -2.68 -0.84 -11.21
CA ALA A 72 -3.53 -1.16 -10.06
C ALA A 72 -2.84 -0.81 -8.72
N LEU A 73 -1.57 -1.23 -8.55
CA LEU A 73 -0.76 -0.94 -7.36
C LEU A 73 -0.48 0.56 -7.20
N LYS A 74 -0.33 1.32 -8.29
CA LYS A 74 -0.20 2.79 -8.24
C LYS A 74 -1.45 3.43 -7.66
N ARG A 75 -2.63 2.95 -8.06
CA ARG A 75 -3.92 3.42 -7.54
C ARG A 75 -4.04 3.09 -6.05
N LEU A 76 -3.73 1.86 -5.66
CA LEU A 76 -3.72 1.44 -4.26
C LEU A 76 -2.78 2.31 -3.41
N ASN A 77 -1.54 2.50 -3.86
CA ASN A 77 -0.52 3.25 -3.13
C ASN A 77 -0.90 4.73 -2.91
N ARG A 78 -1.65 5.33 -3.82
CA ARG A 78 -2.17 6.70 -3.66
C ARG A 78 -3.07 6.83 -2.43
N TYR A 79 -3.96 5.86 -2.20
CA TYR A 79 -4.92 5.90 -1.11
C TYR A 79 -4.29 5.47 0.22
N THR A 80 -3.52 4.38 0.22
CA THR A 80 -2.82 3.92 1.44
C THR A 80 -1.71 4.87 1.86
N GLY A 81 -1.05 5.55 0.92
CA GLY A 81 -0.08 6.61 1.19
C GLY A 81 -0.70 7.81 1.89
N ALA A 82 -1.82 8.31 1.40
CA ALA A 82 -2.52 9.43 2.04
C ALA A 82 -2.96 9.11 3.48
N ALA A 83 -3.43 7.89 3.74
CA ALA A 83 -3.75 7.43 5.09
C ALA A 83 -2.50 7.42 6.00
N ARG A 84 -1.41 6.82 5.51
CA ARG A 84 -0.14 6.74 6.25
C ARG A 84 0.42 8.12 6.58
N ASP A 85 0.40 9.05 5.63
CA ASP A 85 0.89 10.42 5.82
C ASP A 85 0.09 11.13 6.91
N ASN A 86 -1.23 10.94 6.94
CA ASN A 86 -2.08 11.47 8.00
C ASN A 86 -1.75 10.86 9.37
N ASP A 87 -1.49 9.55 9.44
CA ASP A 87 -1.09 8.91 10.70
C ASP A 87 0.26 9.44 11.22
N VAL A 88 1.24 9.68 10.33
CA VAL A 88 2.52 10.31 10.71
C VAL A 88 2.29 11.73 11.24
N LEU A 89 1.49 12.54 10.54
CA LEU A 89 1.20 13.91 10.95
C LEU A 89 0.43 13.96 12.28
N MET A 90 -0.51 13.04 12.48
CA MET A 90 -1.30 12.94 13.71
C MET A 90 -0.40 12.62 14.89
N ALA A 91 0.47 11.61 14.78
CA ALA A 91 1.41 11.24 15.82
C ALA A 91 2.36 12.41 16.19
N ARG A 92 2.82 13.17 15.19
CA ARG A 92 3.64 14.38 15.42
C ARG A 92 2.85 15.48 16.13
N ALA A 93 1.61 15.73 15.70
CA ALA A 93 0.74 16.73 16.32
C ALA A 93 0.46 16.41 17.80
N ASP A 94 0.17 15.14 18.10
CA ASP A 94 -0.06 14.68 19.49
C ASP A 94 1.21 14.86 20.35
N ALA A 95 2.40 14.58 19.80
CA ALA A 95 3.67 14.85 20.49
C ALA A 95 3.89 16.35 20.77
N TYR A 96 3.48 17.24 19.85
CA TYR A 96 3.57 18.69 20.07
C TYR A 96 2.59 19.18 21.15
N VAL A 97 1.39 18.63 21.22
CA VAL A 97 0.41 18.95 22.28
C VAL A 97 0.98 18.66 23.68
N GLN A 98 1.81 17.62 23.81
CA GLN A 98 2.44 17.25 25.08
C GLN A 98 3.61 18.17 25.47
N THR A 99 4.29 18.79 24.51
CA THR A 99 5.49 19.60 24.74
C THR A 99 5.20 21.11 24.82
N VAL A 100 4.28 21.62 24.01
CA VAL A 100 3.95 23.05 23.92
C VAL A 100 3.12 23.51 25.12
N ARG A 101 3.31 24.77 25.52
CA ARG A 101 2.60 25.43 26.64
C ARG A 101 1.92 26.72 26.17
N GLY A 102 0.98 27.23 26.97
CA GLY A 102 0.29 28.49 26.69
C GLY A 102 -0.60 28.45 25.44
N PRO A 103 -0.88 29.61 24.81
CA PRO A 103 -1.84 29.73 23.71
C PRO A 103 -1.55 28.84 22.49
N ALA A 104 -0.28 28.52 22.25
CA ALA A 104 0.13 27.65 21.14
C ALA A 104 -0.41 26.21 21.29
N ARG A 105 -0.63 25.72 22.51
CA ARG A 105 -1.19 24.38 22.75
C ARG A 105 -2.59 24.23 22.13
N ALA A 106 -3.44 25.23 22.30
CA ALA A 106 -4.78 25.24 21.71
C ALA A 106 -4.74 25.21 20.16
N CYS A 107 -3.68 25.76 19.55
CA CYS A 107 -3.48 25.64 18.11
C CYS A 107 -3.19 24.19 17.69
N PHE A 108 -2.25 23.54 18.36
CA PHE A 108 -1.90 22.13 18.10
C PHE A 108 -3.06 21.18 18.42
N ASP A 109 -3.85 21.44 19.45
CA ASP A 109 -5.06 20.67 19.77
C ASP A 109 -6.05 20.68 18.59
N ARG A 110 -6.26 21.85 17.96
CA ARG A 110 -7.13 21.97 16.77
C ARG A 110 -6.56 21.21 15.57
N VAL A 111 -5.24 21.23 15.37
CA VAL A 111 -4.59 20.47 14.29
C VAL A 111 -4.74 18.97 14.53
N ALA A 112 -4.46 18.48 15.75
CA ALA A 112 -4.61 17.08 16.11
C ALA A 112 -6.06 16.61 15.94
N HIS A 113 -7.04 17.40 16.37
CA HIS A 113 -8.45 17.11 16.17
C HIS A 113 -8.81 16.98 14.67
N ARG A 114 -8.33 17.90 13.82
CA ARG A 114 -8.56 17.84 12.37
C ARG A 114 -7.96 16.58 11.74
N LEU A 115 -6.75 16.19 12.16
CA LEU A 115 -6.07 14.99 11.66
C LEU A 115 -6.78 13.70 12.09
N ARG A 116 -7.32 13.66 13.31
CA ARG A 116 -8.18 12.55 13.79
C ARG A 116 -9.45 12.43 12.95
N ASN A 117 -10.12 13.54 12.66
CA ASN A 117 -11.32 13.52 11.79
C ASN A 117 -10.99 13.08 10.36
N ARG A 118 -9.83 13.49 9.84
CA ARG A 118 -9.36 13.10 8.50
C ARG A 118 -8.96 11.62 8.44
N ARG A 119 -8.39 11.06 9.52
CA ARG A 119 -7.95 9.66 9.62
C ARG A 119 -9.07 8.69 9.24
N LYS A 120 -10.29 8.87 9.76
CA LYS A 120 -11.44 8.01 9.45
C LYS A 120 -11.73 7.96 7.95
N ARG A 121 -11.90 9.13 7.32
CA ARG A 121 -12.19 9.24 5.88
C ARG A 121 -11.09 8.66 5.00
N LEU A 122 -9.82 8.85 5.38
CA LEU A 122 -8.70 8.29 4.64
C LEU A 122 -8.60 6.77 4.82
N GLY A 123 -8.86 6.27 6.03
CA GLY A 123 -8.96 4.84 6.31
C GLY A 123 -10.05 4.19 5.46
N GLU A 124 -11.25 4.77 5.38
CA GLU A 124 -12.34 4.30 4.50
C GLU A 124 -11.93 4.23 3.03
N ARG A 125 -11.26 5.28 2.52
CA ARG A 125 -10.75 5.30 1.15
C ARG A 125 -9.66 4.27 0.91
N ALA A 126 -8.78 4.05 1.90
CA ALA A 126 -7.74 3.04 1.84
C ALA A 126 -8.35 1.62 1.81
N SER A 127 -9.27 1.30 2.73
CA SER A 127 -9.97 0.00 2.74
C SER A 127 -10.71 -0.26 1.43
N LYS A 128 -11.40 0.75 0.88
CA LYS A 128 -12.06 0.64 -0.43
C LYS A 128 -11.06 0.39 -1.55
N ALA A 129 -9.91 1.07 -1.54
CA ALA A 129 -8.87 0.86 -2.55
C ALA A 129 -8.26 -0.55 -2.46
N ILE A 130 -8.08 -1.09 -1.24
CA ILE A 130 -7.62 -2.46 -1.00
C ILE A 130 -8.63 -3.47 -1.55
N ALA A 131 -9.92 -3.30 -1.24
CA ALA A 131 -10.98 -4.17 -1.75
C ALA A 131 -10.99 -4.22 -3.29
N GLN A 132 -10.82 -3.07 -3.92
CA GLN A 132 -10.82 -2.95 -5.38
C GLN A 132 -9.48 -3.26 -6.06
N CYS A 133 -8.43 -3.62 -5.32
CA CYS A 133 -7.12 -3.95 -5.89
C CYS A 133 -7.02 -5.46 -6.09
N VAL A 134 -7.58 -5.96 -7.18
CA VAL A 134 -7.47 -7.37 -7.61
C VAL A 134 -6.36 -7.44 -8.65
N LEU A 135 -5.38 -8.32 -8.46
CA LEU A 135 -4.24 -8.49 -9.38
C LEU A 135 -4.27 -9.85 -10.09
N ALA A 136 -4.71 -10.90 -9.41
CA ALA A 136 -5.07 -12.14 -10.07
C ALA A 136 -6.58 -12.15 -10.32
N GLU A 137 -7.00 -12.11 -11.58
CA GLU A 137 -8.26 -12.75 -11.93
C GLU A 137 -8.03 -14.25 -11.77
N ASP A 138 -8.94 -14.97 -11.12
CA ASP A 138 -9.11 -16.39 -11.41
C ASP A 138 -9.39 -16.46 -12.92
N ARG A 139 -8.34 -16.59 -13.72
CA ARG A 139 -8.47 -17.16 -15.06
C ARG A 139 -8.88 -18.59 -14.78
N GLY A 140 -10.18 -18.79 -14.64
CA GLY A 140 -10.76 -20.12 -14.55
C GLY A 140 -10.13 -20.94 -15.66
N GLU A 141 -9.42 -21.98 -15.26
CA GLU A 141 -9.02 -23.05 -16.15
C GLU A 141 -10.28 -23.48 -16.90
N ALA A 142 -10.30 -23.19 -18.20
CA ALA A 142 -11.26 -23.66 -19.17
C ALA A 142 -10.53 -24.62 -20.11
#